data_AF-A0A532UPM4-F1
#
_entry.id   AF-A0A532UPM4-F1
#
_cell.length_a   1.000
_cell.length_b   1.000
_cell.length_c   1.000
_cell.angle_alpha   90.00
_cell.angle_beta   90.00
_cell.angle_gamma   90.00
#
_symmetry.space_group_name_H-M   'P 1'
#
loop_
_entity.id
_entity.type
_entity.pdbx_description
1 polymer ?
#
loop_
_entity_poly.entity_id
_entity_poly.type
_entity_poly.pdbx_seq_one_letter_code
_entity_poly.pdbx_strand_id
1 'polypeptide(L)'
;MGTILLNEGIAIVRVLKGWQIIFLIFSLFHVALPQSRVGENNNQPIEILAVSLKVLQSKLQQQELIRHLPEDLVKVAGLNRLVGYVVDEGNHDLIIIGLRRSGWSPVYLEDFVVSLRNAEMKYAEQQGHIYYYSHPGCSIDPNPDTLRRLKEIAQQINDTQTTEGINQFIEKWFSVSKELQTVRVLGIPFHTRFAKVMLQADYDMKSLVNGTDCPGVPGFKSLINIRFDEIQQAVRNSQPIQVSFVGMNRFWFYPGENHYLAGDGVCLIQSCPVTLLTEAAYIAASGQVTYTGSKDSAALEFTESFTRCYDQIAECLPIYRELENLFRWVALANMIEHKKSRREAGLDLDFLLNDFPVMETRVAERPEGQPAVKEFKYKREVPGGYEIVQFWSPSCGGVGIDIRGNDEDFSRLPAESSHRIRQSVVMDRPSRKYLTWPVQIPASDWPLLKQ
;
A
#
# COMPACT_ATOMS: atom_id res chain seq x y z
N MET A 1 10.22 -44.10 -22.39
CA MET A 1 9.29 -44.10 -21.23
C MET A 1 10.05 -43.55 -20.05
N GLY A 2 9.75 -42.33 -19.63
CA GLY A 2 10.43 -41.68 -18.50
C GLY A 2 9.50 -41.67 -17.29
N THR A 3 10.00 -42.13 -16.15
CA THR A 3 9.28 -42.12 -14.88
C THR A 3 9.31 -40.72 -14.28
N ILE A 4 8.15 -40.22 -13.86
CA ILE A 4 7.99 -38.96 -13.15
C ILE A 4 7.82 -39.29 -11.68
N LEU A 5 8.64 -38.67 -10.84
CA LEU A 5 8.47 -38.71 -9.40
C LEU A 5 7.69 -37.46 -9.02
N LEU A 6 6.42 -37.65 -8.67
CA LEU A 6 5.56 -36.62 -8.11
C LEU A 6 5.66 -36.68 -6.60
N ASN A 7 6.05 -35.58 -5.97
CA ASN A 7 5.72 -35.33 -4.58
C ASN A 7 5.31 -33.86 -4.48
N GLU A 8 4.09 -33.62 -4.01
CA GLU A 8 3.52 -32.29 -3.68
C GLU A 8 3.84 -31.14 -4.66
N GLY A 9 3.27 -31.19 -5.88
CA GLY A 9 3.14 -30.00 -6.72
C GLY A 9 4.29 -29.67 -7.68
N ILE A 10 5.17 -30.62 -7.98
CA ILE A 10 6.35 -30.40 -8.85
C ILE A 10 6.17 -31.13 -10.20
N ALA A 11 6.25 -30.41 -11.32
CA ALA A 11 6.40 -31.00 -12.64
C ALA A 11 7.87 -31.03 -13.07
N ILE A 12 8.56 -32.16 -12.86
CA ILE A 12 9.93 -32.40 -13.34
C ILE A 12 9.87 -33.02 -14.74
N VAL A 13 10.24 -32.25 -15.76
CA VAL A 13 10.36 -32.76 -17.13
C VAL A 13 11.79 -33.23 -17.39
N ARG A 14 11.98 -34.54 -17.60
CA ARG A 14 13.25 -35.12 -18.10
C ARG A 14 13.25 -35.22 -19.62
N VAL A 15 14.14 -34.47 -20.27
CA VAL A 15 14.34 -34.56 -21.74
C VAL A 15 15.55 -35.45 -22.07
N LEU A 16 15.32 -36.54 -22.82
CA LEU A 16 16.37 -37.42 -23.34
C LEU A 16 17.04 -36.80 -24.56
N LYS A 17 18.38 -36.86 -24.64
CA LYS A 17 19.18 -36.32 -25.76
C LYS A 17 18.77 -36.96 -27.09
N GLY A 18 18.04 -36.22 -27.93
CA GLY A 18 17.90 -36.46 -29.37
C GLY A 18 18.67 -35.39 -30.14
N TRP A 19 19.43 -35.78 -31.16
CA TRP A 19 20.22 -34.88 -32.00
C TRP A 19 19.35 -33.81 -32.65
N GLN A 20 19.63 -32.55 -32.37
CA GLN A 20 19.22 -31.43 -33.24
C GLN A 20 20.39 -30.48 -33.45
N ILE A 21 20.67 -30.24 -34.73
CA ILE A 21 21.67 -29.30 -35.24
C ILE A 21 21.14 -27.88 -35.00
N ILE A 22 21.87 -27.08 -34.25
CA ILE A 22 21.53 -25.67 -33.99
C ILE A 22 22.27 -24.80 -35.01
N PHE A 23 21.52 -24.08 -35.84
CA PHE A 23 22.05 -22.93 -36.58
C PHE A 23 22.21 -21.74 -35.62
N LEU A 24 23.45 -21.30 -35.42
CA LEU A 24 23.79 -20.07 -34.71
C LEU A 24 23.67 -18.90 -35.69
N ILE A 25 22.58 -18.12 -35.59
CA ILE A 25 22.49 -16.77 -36.17
C ILE A 25 22.76 -15.78 -35.03
N PHE A 26 23.92 -15.15 -35.05
CA PHE A 26 24.23 -14.01 -34.19
C PHE A 26 23.55 -12.76 -34.78
N SER A 27 22.40 -12.38 -34.23
CA SER A 27 21.85 -11.04 -34.40
C SER A 27 22.20 -10.20 -33.17
N LEU A 28 23.25 -9.39 -33.30
CA LEU A 28 23.61 -8.32 -32.37
C LEU A 28 22.53 -7.24 -32.39
N PHE A 29 21.48 -7.40 -31.59
CA PHE A 29 20.66 -6.26 -31.17
C PHE A 29 21.24 -5.73 -29.86
N HIS A 30 21.87 -4.55 -29.93
CA HIS A 30 22.08 -3.72 -28.74
C HIS A 30 20.71 -3.30 -28.22
N VAL A 31 20.18 -4.07 -27.27
CA VAL A 31 19.10 -3.58 -26.41
C VAL A 31 19.74 -2.57 -25.48
N ALA A 32 19.52 -1.29 -25.77
CA ALA A 32 19.81 -0.23 -24.83
C ALA A 32 19.03 -0.52 -23.54
N LEU A 33 19.75 -0.91 -22.48
CA LEU A 33 19.19 -0.94 -21.13
C LEU A 33 18.63 0.47 -20.85
N PRO A 34 17.34 0.62 -20.48
CA PRO A 34 16.87 1.90 -20.01
C PRO A 34 17.72 2.25 -18.79
N GLN A 35 18.48 3.33 -18.89
CA GLN A 35 19.19 3.90 -17.76
C GLN A 35 18.16 4.10 -16.65
N SER A 36 18.37 3.42 -15.53
CA SER A 36 17.70 3.69 -14.27
C SER A 36 17.75 5.20 -14.05
N ARG A 37 16.58 5.85 -14.03
CA ARG A 37 16.45 7.18 -13.43
C ARG A 37 16.60 7.00 -11.92
N VAL A 38 17.83 6.78 -11.49
CA VAL A 38 18.22 7.09 -10.11
C VAL A 38 17.94 8.59 -9.98
N GLY A 39 16.97 8.90 -9.12
CA GLY A 39 16.46 10.26 -8.94
C GLY A 39 17.60 11.26 -8.80
N GLU A 40 17.48 12.36 -9.52
CA GLU A 40 18.34 13.53 -9.33
C GLU A 40 18.40 13.90 -7.85
N ASN A 41 19.59 14.30 -7.40
CA ASN A 41 19.91 14.72 -6.04
C ASN A 41 18.74 15.43 -5.34
N ASN A 42 18.22 14.75 -4.33
CA ASN A 42 17.03 15.09 -3.53
C ASN A 42 17.33 16.21 -2.51
N ASN A 43 18.14 17.20 -2.89
CA ASN A 43 18.68 18.27 -2.03
C ASN A 43 17.80 19.53 -2.00
N GLN A 44 16.52 19.40 -2.35
CA GLN A 44 15.56 20.52 -2.23
C GLN A 44 15.11 20.67 -0.77
N PRO A 45 14.96 21.91 -0.27
CA PRO A 45 14.59 22.16 1.11
C PRO A 45 13.21 21.58 1.42
N ILE A 46 13.11 20.85 2.54
CA ILE A 46 11.84 20.43 3.11
C ILE A 46 11.25 21.64 3.82
N GLU A 47 10.05 22.05 3.40
CA GLU A 47 9.31 23.13 4.06
C GLU A 47 8.28 22.53 5.01
N ILE A 48 8.10 23.18 6.16
CA ILE A 48 7.04 22.82 7.11
C ILE A 48 5.99 23.92 7.02
N LEU A 49 4.74 23.53 6.75
CA LEU A 49 3.64 24.46 6.60
C LEU A 49 2.53 24.16 7.59
N ALA A 50 1.90 25.22 8.07
CA ALA A 50 0.64 25.19 8.78
C ALA A 50 -0.51 25.46 7.80
N VAL A 51 -1.66 24.83 8.01
CA VAL A 51 -2.89 25.04 7.25
C VAL A 51 -4.07 25.16 8.22
N SER A 52 -4.74 26.32 8.22
CA SER A 52 -5.92 26.60 9.05
C SER A 52 -7.16 25.92 8.49
N LEU A 53 -7.77 24.98 9.23
CA LEU A 53 -9.02 24.34 8.82
C LEU A 53 -10.20 25.31 8.81
N LYS A 54 -10.25 26.26 9.75
CA LYS A 54 -11.29 27.29 9.77
C LYS A 54 -11.27 28.14 8.49
N VAL A 55 -10.08 28.61 8.10
CA VAL A 55 -9.94 29.43 6.89
C VAL A 55 -10.16 28.60 5.64
N LEU A 56 -9.68 27.36 5.61
CA LEU A 56 -9.92 26.42 4.51
C LEU A 56 -11.42 26.23 4.27
N GLN A 57 -12.19 25.85 5.31
CA GLN A 57 -13.63 25.70 5.20
C GLN A 57 -14.32 26.99 4.75
N SER A 58 -13.97 28.13 5.37
CA SER A 58 -14.58 29.42 5.01
C SER A 58 -14.33 29.79 3.54
N LYS A 59 -13.14 29.51 3.01
CA LYS A 59 -12.82 29.74 1.60
C LYS A 59 -13.59 28.80 0.67
N LEU A 60 -13.82 27.55 1.07
CA LEU A 60 -14.58 26.57 0.30
C LEU A 60 -16.06 26.95 0.22
N GLN A 61 -16.65 27.42 1.33
CA GLN A 61 -18.04 27.90 1.38
C GLN A 61 -18.29 29.11 0.47
N GLN A 62 -17.25 29.91 0.20
CA GLN A 62 -17.33 31.09 -0.66
C GLN A 62 -17.20 30.77 -2.17
N GLN A 63 -16.85 29.53 -2.54
CA GLN A 63 -16.70 29.19 -3.96
C GLN A 63 -18.06 28.92 -4.61
N GLU A 64 -18.45 29.76 -5.57
CA GLU A 64 -19.73 29.63 -6.28
C GLU A 64 -19.85 28.34 -7.11
N LEU A 65 -18.73 27.82 -7.63
CA LEU A 65 -18.66 26.53 -8.29
C LEU A 65 -17.59 25.66 -7.64
N ILE A 66 -18.03 24.65 -6.89
CA ILE A 66 -17.16 23.61 -6.32
C ILE A 66 -16.44 22.81 -7.44
N ARG A 67 -16.91 22.89 -8.69
CA ARG A 67 -16.25 22.24 -9.85
C ARG A 67 -14.88 22.82 -10.22
N HIS A 68 -14.54 24.03 -9.77
CA HIS A 68 -13.25 24.67 -10.09
C HIS A 68 -12.59 25.24 -8.83
N LEU A 69 -12.38 24.38 -7.83
CA LEU A 69 -11.63 24.76 -6.63
C LEU A 69 -10.18 25.12 -6.99
N PRO A 70 -9.64 26.21 -6.43
CA PRO A 70 -8.22 26.53 -6.55
C PRO A 70 -7.34 25.36 -6.10
N GLU A 71 -6.23 25.15 -6.81
CA GLU A 71 -5.32 24.03 -6.58
C GLU A 71 -4.81 23.98 -5.14
N ASP A 72 -4.51 25.14 -4.54
CA ASP A 72 -4.08 25.23 -3.13
C ASP A 72 -5.15 24.76 -2.13
N LEU A 73 -6.44 24.81 -2.47
CA LEU A 73 -7.50 24.26 -1.63
C LEU A 73 -7.63 22.75 -1.84
N VAL A 74 -7.58 22.30 -3.10
CA VAL A 74 -7.67 20.88 -3.46
C VAL A 74 -6.50 20.08 -2.90
N LYS A 75 -5.28 20.63 -2.99
CA LYS A 75 -4.01 20.00 -2.60
C LYS A 75 -3.52 20.45 -1.22
N VAL A 76 -4.37 21.08 -0.41
CA VAL A 76 -4.08 21.49 0.97
C VAL A 76 -2.74 22.24 1.08
N ALA A 77 -2.61 23.34 0.35
CA ALA A 77 -1.39 24.18 0.24
C ALA A 77 -0.15 23.46 -0.32
N GLY A 78 -0.35 22.33 -1.01
CA GLY A 78 0.73 21.52 -1.57
C GLY A 78 1.47 20.69 -0.52
N LEU A 79 0.86 20.45 0.65
CA LEU A 79 1.41 19.50 1.62
C LEU A 79 1.57 18.12 0.96
N ASN A 80 2.68 17.44 1.22
CA ASN A 80 3.00 16.12 0.69
C ASN A 80 3.03 15.02 1.75
N ARG A 81 3.22 15.39 3.01
CA ARG A 81 3.19 14.46 4.15
C ARG A 81 2.61 15.17 5.36
N LEU A 82 1.61 14.58 6.01
CA LEU A 82 1.03 15.13 7.22
C LEU A 82 2.00 14.96 8.40
N VAL A 83 1.92 15.80 9.41
CA VAL A 83 2.74 15.69 10.60
C VAL A 83 1.90 15.71 11.87
N GLY A 84 0.79 16.44 11.87
CA GLY A 84 -0.09 16.52 13.04
C GLY A 84 -1.00 17.74 12.96
N TYR A 85 -1.47 18.19 14.11
CA TYR A 85 -2.25 19.41 14.24
C TYR A 85 -2.03 20.13 15.56
N VAL A 86 -2.45 21.40 15.60
CA VAL A 86 -2.46 22.24 16.80
C VAL A 86 -3.85 22.82 17.00
N VAL A 87 -4.33 22.76 18.24
CA VAL A 87 -5.56 23.38 18.72
C VAL A 87 -5.30 24.84 19.08
N ASP A 88 -6.04 25.73 18.43
CA ASP A 88 -6.02 27.18 18.66
C ASP A 88 -7.40 27.64 19.18
N GLU A 89 -7.62 27.41 20.49
CA GLU A 89 -8.86 27.74 21.19
C GLU A 89 -9.24 29.21 21.06
N GLY A 90 -8.25 30.11 21.17
CA GLY A 90 -8.46 31.56 21.13
C GLY A 90 -8.99 32.06 19.78
N ASN A 91 -8.79 31.29 18.70
CA ASN A 91 -9.31 31.62 17.38
C ASN A 91 -10.35 30.63 16.85
N HIS A 92 -10.77 29.65 17.66
CA HIS A 92 -11.66 28.57 17.25
C HIS A 92 -11.19 27.84 16.00
N ASP A 93 -9.93 27.41 16.01
CA ASP A 93 -9.27 26.83 14.84
C ASP A 93 -8.50 25.55 15.20
N LEU A 94 -8.34 24.71 14.18
CA LEU A 94 -7.50 23.52 14.21
C LEU A 94 -6.56 23.64 13.02
N ILE A 95 -5.27 23.67 13.31
CA ILE A 95 -4.23 23.99 12.33
C ILE A 95 -3.49 22.71 12.02
N ILE A 96 -3.66 22.21 10.79
CA ILE A 96 -2.91 21.05 10.29
C ILE A 96 -1.46 21.47 10.06
N ILE A 97 -0.53 20.60 10.42
CA ILE A 97 0.89 20.74 10.12
C ILE A 97 1.27 19.63 9.14
N GLY A 98 2.03 20.00 8.11
CA GLY A 98 2.61 19.03 7.18
C GLY A 98 3.93 19.51 6.57
N LEU A 99 4.56 18.59 5.86
CA LEU A 99 5.76 18.84 5.06
C LEU A 99 5.38 19.09 3.61
N ARG A 100 6.10 19.99 2.95
CA ARG A 100 6.09 20.17 1.50
C ARG A 100 7.48 19.91 0.95
N ARG A 101 7.54 19.04 -0.05
CA ARG A 101 8.76 18.67 -0.77
C ARG A 101 8.45 18.58 -2.26
N SER A 102 9.24 19.27 -3.06
CA SER A 102 9.09 19.22 -4.52
C SER A 102 9.20 17.79 -5.06
N GLY A 103 8.39 17.47 -6.06
CA GLY A 103 8.37 16.16 -6.70
C GLY A 103 7.57 15.08 -5.97
N TRP A 104 7.15 15.31 -4.72
CA TRP A 104 6.30 14.36 -4.00
C TRP A 104 4.82 14.56 -4.34
N SER A 105 4.03 13.47 -4.31
CA SER A 105 2.58 13.56 -4.46
C SER A 105 1.96 14.40 -3.33
N PRO A 106 1.06 15.33 -3.62
CA PRO A 106 0.38 16.12 -2.59
C PRO A 106 -0.66 15.27 -1.86
N VAL A 107 -1.06 15.74 -0.68
CA VAL A 107 -2.28 15.30 0.01
C VAL A 107 -3.48 16.02 -0.60
N TYR A 108 -4.64 15.38 -0.59
CA TYR A 108 -5.86 15.97 -1.17
C TYR A 108 -6.91 16.21 -0.09
N LEU A 109 -7.64 17.32 -0.23
CA LEU A 109 -8.73 17.71 0.65
C LEU A 109 -9.86 16.68 0.67
N GLU A 110 -10.21 16.12 -0.48
CA GLU A 110 -11.25 15.08 -0.57
C GLU A 110 -10.91 13.87 0.30
N ASP A 111 -9.63 13.47 0.33
CA ASP A 111 -9.16 12.34 1.14
C ASP A 111 -9.29 12.65 2.65
N PHE A 112 -9.05 13.90 3.06
CA PHE A 112 -9.34 14.36 4.42
C PHE A 112 -10.83 14.32 4.75
N VAL A 113 -11.70 14.82 3.85
CA VAL A 113 -13.15 14.83 4.06
C VAL A 113 -13.70 13.41 4.21
N VAL A 114 -13.26 12.47 3.35
CA VAL A 114 -13.63 11.06 3.44
C VAL A 114 -13.15 10.46 4.78
N SER A 115 -11.91 10.75 5.19
CA SER A 115 -11.36 10.26 6.46
C SER A 115 -12.12 10.82 7.67
N LEU A 116 -12.41 12.12 7.67
CA LEU A 116 -13.15 12.81 8.73
C LEU A 116 -14.58 12.25 8.87
N ARG A 117 -15.27 12.05 7.74
CA ARG A 117 -16.61 11.47 7.71
C ARG A 117 -16.62 10.01 8.17
N ASN A 118 -15.59 9.23 7.85
CA ASN A 118 -15.44 7.87 8.38
C ASN A 118 -15.26 7.89 9.90
N ALA A 119 -14.35 8.73 10.42
CA ALA A 119 -14.10 8.87 11.87
C ALA A 119 -15.37 9.26 12.65
N GLU A 120 -16.21 10.12 12.06
CA GLU A 120 -17.50 10.55 12.61
C GLU A 120 -18.66 9.60 12.26
N MET A 121 -18.36 8.38 11.79
CA MET A 121 -19.31 7.31 11.48
C MET A 121 -20.39 7.67 10.45
N LYS A 122 -20.17 8.69 9.61
CA LYS A 122 -21.14 9.14 8.58
C LYS A 122 -21.39 8.12 7.48
N TYR A 123 -20.48 7.17 7.31
CA TYR A 123 -20.60 6.07 6.34
C TYR A 123 -21.01 4.75 6.97
N ALA A 124 -21.23 4.70 8.29
CA ALA A 124 -21.69 3.49 8.95
C ALA A 124 -23.12 3.16 8.53
N GLU A 125 -23.37 1.89 8.19
CA GLU A 125 -24.73 1.44 7.93
C GLU A 125 -25.51 1.41 9.25
N GLN A 126 -26.69 2.02 9.26
CA GLN A 126 -27.58 1.96 10.42
C GLN A 126 -28.64 0.88 10.19
N GLN A 127 -28.65 -0.16 11.04
CA GLN A 127 -29.74 -1.14 11.08
C GLN A 127 -30.43 -1.04 12.45
N GLY A 128 -31.64 -0.47 12.45
CA GLY A 128 -32.35 -0.13 13.68
C GLY A 128 -31.59 0.94 14.49
N HIS A 129 -31.16 0.57 15.71
CA HIS A 129 -30.39 1.44 16.62
C HIS A 129 -28.89 1.13 16.64
N ILE A 130 -28.42 0.21 15.79
CA ILE A 130 -27.02 -0.21 15.73
C ILE A 130 -26.37 0.37 14.49
N TYR A 131 -25.24 1.04 14.68
CA TYR A 131 -24.37 1.50 13.61
C TYR A 131 -23.27 0.46 13.37
N TYR A 132 -23.13 0.01 12.14
CA TYR A 132 -22.09 -0.91 11.69
C TYR A 132 -20.95 -0.12 11.11
N TYR A 133 -20.00 0.25 11.97
CA TYR A 133 -18.78 0.91 11.56
C TYR A 133 -17.86 -0.06 10.81
N SER A 134 -17.19 0.45 9.79
CA SER A 134 -16.05 -0.22 9.14
C SER A 134 -14.96 0.81 8.90
N HIS A 135 -13.72 0.43 9.18
CA HIS A 135 -12.57 1.22 8.79
C HIS A 135 -12.46 1.26 7.26
N PRO A 136 -11.81 2.28 6.66
CA PRO A 136 -11.56 2.30 5.23
C PRO A 136 -10.80 1.05 4.79
N GLY A 137 -11.21 0.46 3.68
CA GLY A 137 -10.52 -0.70 3.12
C GLY A 137 -11.03 -1.10 1.76
N CYS A 138 -10.29 -1.99 1.10
CA CYS A 138 -10.70 -2.63 -0.13
C CYS A 138 -10.18 -4.06 -0.27
N SER A 139 -10.80 -4.84 -1.15
CA SER A 139 -10.38 -6.20 -1.50
C SER A 139 -10.61 -6.41 -2.99
N ILE A 140 -9.64 -7.02 -3.68
CA ILE A 140 -9.76 -7.42 -5.09
C ILE A 140 -9.59 -8.93 -5.16
N ASP A 141 -10.72 -9.64 -5.24
CA ASP A 141 -10.75 -11.10 -5.11
C ASP A 141 -11.18 -11.76 -6.43
N PRO A 142 -10.53 -12.86 -6.84
CA PRO A 142 -11.05 -13.71 -7.90
C PRO A 142 -12.46 -14.25 -7.55
N ASN A 143 -13.26 -14.52 -8.57
CA ASN A 143 -14.55 -15.19 -8.36
C ASN A 143 -14.33 -16.61 -7.78
N PRO A 144 -15.16 -17.08 -6.82
CA PRO A 144 -15.08 -18.43 -6.29
C PRO A 144 -15.05 -19.55 -7.36
N ASP A 145 -15.76 -19.39 -8.47
CA ASP A 145 -15.76 -20.34 -9.59
C ASP A 145 -14.43 -20.31 -10.38
N THR A 146 -13.79 -19.14 -10.48
CA THR A 146 -12.43 -18.99 -11.02
C THR A 146 -11.45 -19.74 -10.10
N LEU A 147 -11.54 -19.56 -8.78
CA LEU A 147 -10.68 -20.28 -7.82
C LEU A 147 -10.83 -21.80 -7.91
N ARG A 148 -12.07 -22.30 -8.06
CA ARG A 148 -12.34 -23.73 -8.22
C ARG A 148 -11.66 -24.28 -9.48
N ARG A 149 -11.85 -23.61 -10.63
CA ARG A 149 -11.25 -23.99 -11.91
C ARG A 149 -9.73 -23.92 -11.89
N LEU A 150 -9.17 -22.90 -11.24
CA LEU A 150 -7.73 -22.84 -10.99
C LEU A 150 -7.31 -24.11 -10.23
N LYS A 151 -7.84 -24.38 -9.04
CA LYS A 151 -7.49 -25.59 -8.27
C LYS A 151 -7.55 -26.90 -9.10
N GLU A 152 -8.56 -27.06 -9.93
CA GLU A 152 -8.68 -28.20 -10.87
C GLU A 152 -7.55 -28.25 -11.91
N ILE A 153 -7.21 -27.12 -12.54
CA ILE A 153 -6.10 -27.03 -13.51
C ILE A 153 -4.77 -27.32 -12.82
N ALA A 154 -4.54 -26.86 -11.59
CA ALA A 154 -3.31 -27.20 -10.87
C ALA A 154 -3.20 -28.71 -10.58
N GLN A 155 -4.31 -29.35 -10.22
CA GLN A 155 -4.34 -30.81 -10.06
C GLN A 155 -4.01 -31.51 -11.39
N GLN A 156 -4.57 -31.02 -12.50
CA GLN A 156 -4.28 -31.54 -13.85
C GLN A 156 -2.81 -31.38 -14.24
N ILE A 157 -2.16 -30.26 -13.89
CA ILE A 157 -0.72 -30.07 -14.11
C ILE A 157 0.08 -31.13 -13.33
N ASN A 158 -0.26 -31.36 -12.07
CA ASN A 158 0.43 -32.34 -11.22
C ASN A 158 0.28 -33.78 -11.75
N ASP A 159 -0.90 -34.12 -12.28
CA ASP A 159 -1.18 -35.47 -12.78
C ASP A 159 -0.61 -35.71 -14.20
N THR A 160 -0.24 -34.65 -14.93
CA THR A 160 0.20 -34.73 -16.32
C THR A 160 1.68 -35.08 -16.44
N GLN A 161 1.97 -36.02 -17.34
CA GLN A 161 3.31 -36.58 -17.52
C GLN A 161 4.08 -36.04 -18.74
N THR A 162 3.41 -35.35 -19.65
CA THR A 162 4.03 -34.84 -20.89
C THR A 162 4.26 -33.34 -20.80
N THR A 163 5.39 -32.88 -21.32
CA THR A 163 5.73 -31.44 -21.38
C THR A 163 4.69 -30.63 -22.15
N GLU A 164 4.19 -31.17 -23.26
CA GLU A 164 3.18 -30.50 -24.09
C GLU A 164 1.84 -30.37 -23.36
N GLY A 165 1.42 -31.41 -22.63
CA GLY A 165 0.22 -31.34 -21.79
C GLY A 165 0.37 -30.33 -20.65
N ILE A 166 1.51 -30.32 -19.98
CA ILE A 166 1.83 -29.34 -18.93
C ILE A 166 1.73 -27.90 -19.49
N ASN A 167 2.34 -27.63 -20.64
CA ASN A 167 2.29 -26.31 -21.28
C ASN A 167 0.85 -25.89 -21.62
N GLN A 168 0.02 -26.79 -22.15
CA GLN A 168 -1.41 -26.51 -22.42
C GLN A 168 -2.18 -26.15 -21.15
N PHE A 169 -1.92 -26.86 -20.04
CA PHE A 169 -2.56 -26.54 -18.77
C PHE A 169 -2.03 -25.24 -18.15
N ILE A 170 -0.77 -24.87 -18.38
CA ILE A 170 -0.21 -23.57 -17.97
C ILE A 170 -0.86 -22.43 -18.75
N GLU A 171 -1.03 -22.56 -20.06
CA GLU A 171 -1.74 -21.56 -20.88
C GLU A 171 -3.19 -21.40 -20.42
N LYS A 172 -3.86 -22.52 -20.12
CA LYS A 172 -5.21 -22.53 -19.54
C LYS A 172 -5.25 -21.86 -18.17
N TRP A 173 -4.29 -22.16 -17.29
CA TRP A 173 -4.16 -21.53 -15.98
C TRP A 173 -4.01 -20.01 -16.09
N PHE A 174 -3.12 -19.56 -16.98
CA PHE A 174 -2.88 -18.15 -17.24
C PHE A 174 -4.14 -17.45 -17.77
N SER A 175 -4.85 -18.08 -18.71
CA SER A 175 -6.11 -17.55 -19.24
C SER A 175 -7.18 -17.41 -18.16
N VAL A 176 -7.37 -18.43 -17.31
CA VAL A 176 -8.38 -18.40 -16.23
C VAL A 176 -8.00 -17.37 -15.16
N SER A 177 -6.70 -17.21 -14.88
CA SER A 177 -6.23 -16.25 -13.88
C SER A 177 -6.41 -14.77 -14.28
N LYS A 178 -6.68 -14.47 -15.57
CA LYS A 178 -6.97 -13.11 -16.06
C LYS A 178 -8.44 -12.72 -15.97
N GLU A 179 -9.33 -13.67 -15.64
CA GLU A 179 -10.74 -13.38 -15.54
C GLU A 179 -11.04 -12.24 -14.55
N LEU A 180 -12.15 -11.54 -14.82
CA LEU A 180 -12.54 -10.35 -14.07
C LEU A 180 -12.74 -10.68 -12.59
N GLN A 181 -12.03 -9.94 -11.73
CA GLN A 181 -12.11 -10.02 -10.29
C GLN A 181 -13.26 -9.17 -9.75
N THR A 182 -13.66 -9.42 -8.51
CA THR A 182 -14.68 -8.64 -7.81
C THR A 182 -14.01 -7.69 -6.84
N VAL A 183 -14.40 -6.43 -6.90
CA VAL A 183 -13.94 -5.39 -5.97
C VAL A 183 -14.93 -5.20 -4.84
N ARG A 184 -14.41 -5.06 -3.61
CA ARG A 184 -15.15 -4.55 -2.46
C ARG A 184 -14.43 -3.32 -1.90
N VAL A 185 -15.20 -2.32 -1.49
CA VAL A 185 -14.73 -1.13 -0.74
C VAL A 185 -15.53 -1.07 0.55
N LEU A 186 -14.85 -0.79 1.66
CA LEU A 186 -15.40 -0.78 3.02
C LEU A 186 -15.17 0.57 3.67
N GLY A 187 -16.10 0.99 4.54
CA GLY A 187 -15.97 2.18 5.39
C GLY A 187 -16.05 3.53 4.67
N ILE A 188 -16.07 3.56 3.34
CA ILE A 188 -16.09 4.78 2.52
C ILE A 188 -16.90 4.57 1.23
N PRO A 189 -17.31 5.65 0.53
CA PRO A 189 -17.99 5.53 -0.76
C PRO A 189 -17.06 4.97 -1.86
N PHE A 190 -17.64 4.15 -2.74
CA PHE A 190 -16.91 3.39 -3.76
C PHE A 190 -16.25 4.26 -4.84
N HIS A 191 -16.97 5.26 -5.36
CA HIS A 191 -16.50 6.11 -6.47
C HIS A 191 -15.81 7.38 -5.97
N THR A 192 -14.74 7.21 -5.19
CA THR A 192 -13.95 8.32 -4.62
C THR A 192 -12.49 8.21 -5.03
N ARG A 193 -11.76 9.33 -4.97
CA ARG A 193 -10.30 9.28 -5.13
C ARG A 193 -9.67 8.33 -4.12
N PHE A 194 -10.15 8.37 -2.88
CA PHE A 194 -9.69 7.52 -1.78
C PHE A 194 -9.77 6.03 -2.15
N ALA A 195 -10.93 5.57 -2.60
CA ALA A 195 -11.14 4.18 -3.03
C ALA A 195 -10.25 3.82 -4.23
N LYS A 196 -10.12 4.74 -5.20
CA LYS A 196 -9.26 4.54 -6.37
C LYS A 196 -7.81 4.30 -5.98
N VAL A 197 -7.26 5.09 -5.07
CA VAL A 197 -5.85 4.96 -4.62
C VAL A 197 -5.63 3.63 -3.91
N MET A 198 -6.54 3.22 -3.01
CA MET A 198 -6.42 1.91 -2.33
C MET A 198 -6.43 0.75 -3.33
N LEU A 199 -7.37 0.78 -4.28
CA LEU A 199 -7.52 -0.28 -5.28
C LEU A 199 -6.35 -0.33 -6.25
N GLN A 200 -5.86 0.83 -6.70
CA GLN A 200 -4.70 0.89 -7.58
C GLN A 200 -3.44 0.39 -6.87
N ALA A 201 -3.22 0.76 -5.60
CA ALA A 201 -2.07 0.30 -4.84
C ALA A 201 -2.07 -1.22 -4.62
N ASP A 202 -3.23 -1.82 -4.32
CA ASP A 202 -3.38 -3.28 -4.25
C ASP A 202 -3.13 -3.94 -5.62
N TYR A 203 -3.71 -3.38 -6.68
CA TYR A 203 -3.58 -3.90 -8.02
C TYR A 203 -2.12 -3.88 -8.50
N ASP A 204 -1.40 -2.79 -8.27
CA ASP A 204 0.01 -2.64 -8.64
C ASP A 204 0.93 -3.53 -7.79
N MET A 205 0.58 -3.74 -6.51
CA MET A 205 1.34 -4.62 -5.62
C MET A 205 1.40 -6.06 -6.16
N LYS A 206 0.35 -6.53 -6.85
CA LYS A 206 0.35 -7.85 -7.49
C LYS A 206 1.45 -8.00 -8.55
N SER A 207 1.75 -6.94 -9.31
CA SER A 207 2.87 -6.90 -10.26
C SER A 207 4.25 -6.92 -9.58
N LEU A 208 4.35 -6.38 -8.36
CA LEU A 208 5.56 -6.43 -7.56
C LEU A 208 5.78 -7.82 -6.92
N VAL A 209 4.71 -8.46 -6.46
CA VAL A 209 4.75 -9.85 -5.95
C VAL A 209 5.24 -10.80 -7.02
N ASN A 210 4.59 -10.75 -8.18
CA ASN A 210 4.82 -11.68 -9.28
C ASN A 210 6.10 -11.33 -10.10
N GLY A 211 6.69 -10.16 -9.81
CA GLY A 211 7.93 -9.67 -10.40
C GLY A 211 7.82 -9.30 -11.88
N THR A 212 6.62 -8.94 -12.37
CA THR A 212 6.45 -8.31 -13.69
C THR A 212 6.78 -6.82 -13.66
N ASP A 213 6.68 -6.20 -12.49
CA ASP A 213 7.24 -4.88 -12.22
C ASP A 213 8.41 -4.99 -11.22
N CYS A 214 9.43 -4.15 -11.39
CA CYS A 214 10.63 -4.12 -10.57
C CYS A 214 11.12 -2.67 -10.43
N PRO A 215 10.93 -2.03 -9.27
CA PRO A 215 11.26 -0.61 -9.09
C PRO A 215 12.78 -0.36 -9.01
N GLY A 216 13.62 -1.40 -9.06
CA GLY A 216 15.08 -1.27 -8.99
C GLY A 216 15.60 -0.83 -7.62
N VAL A 217 14.77 -0.96 -6.57
CA VAL A 217 15.12 -0.56 -5.20
C VAL A 217 16.09 -1.55 -4.56
N PRO A 218 17.27 -1.11 -4.09
CA PRO A 218 18.22 -1.98 -3.39
C PRO A 218 17.59 -2.62 -2.15
N GLY A 219 17.73 -3.94 -2.00
CA GLY A 219 17.18 -4.69 -0.86
C GLY A 219 15.72 -5.10 -1.00
N PHE A 220 15.05 -4.74 -2.10
CA PHE A 220 13.73 -5.23 -2.48
C PHE A 220 13.87 -6.41 -3.48
N LYS A 221 13.10 -7.48 -3.24
CA LYS A 221 12.97 -8.60 -4.19
C LYS A 221 11.50 -9.01 -4.28
N SER A 222 11.01 -9.22 -5.50
CA SER A 222 9.71 -9.85 -5.73
C SER A 222 9.68 -11.27 -5.13
N LEU A 223 8.52 -11.74 -4.67
CA LEU A 223 8.33 -13.10 -4.16
C LEU A 223 8.88 -14.17 -5.11
N ILE A 224 8.64 -14.02 -6.41
CA ILE A 224 9.11 -14.99 -7.40
C ILE A 224 10.63 -15.09 -7.48
N ASN A 225 11.35 -13.99 -7.24
CA ASN A 225 12.81 -13.96 -7.21
C ASN A 225 13.35 -14.51 -5.88
N ILE A 226 12.63 -14.36 -4.77
CA ILE A 226 12.99 -14.98 -3.49
C ILE A 226 12.90 -16.50 -3.63
N ARG A 227 11.75 -17.02 -4.10
CA ARG A 227 11.57 -18.46 -4.38
C ARG A 227 12.59 -18.99 -5.36
N PHE A 228 12.97 -18.16 -6.33
CA PHE A 228 14.02 -18.49 -7.27
C PHE A 228 15.38 -18.74 -6.59
N ASP A 229 15.78 -17.85 -5.69
CA ASP A 229 17.03 -17.98 -4.93
C ASP A 229 17.00 -19.23 -4.02
N GLU A 230 15.86 -19.52 -3.39
CA GLU A 230 15.64 -20.73 -2.59
C GLU A 230 15.83 -22.01 -3.43
N ILE A 231 15.24 -22.06 -4.63
CA ILE A 231 15.42 -23.19 -5.56
C ILE A 231 16.89 -23.36 -5.93
N GLN A 232 17.58 -22.27 -6.29
CA GLN A 232 19.01 -22.34 -6.62
C GLN A 232 19.85 -22.86 -5.45
N GLN A 233 19.52 -22.46 -4.22
CA GLN A 233 20.23 -22.89 -3.03
C GLN A 233 19.98 -24.37 -2.72
N ALA A 234 18.72 -24.82 -2.75
CA ALA A 234 18.37 -26.23 -2.55
C ALA A 234 19.12 -27.12 -3.56
N VAL A 235 19.15 -26.67 -4.82
CA VAL A 235 19.91 -27.29 -5.89
C VAL A 235 21.41 -27.37 -5.58
N ARG A 236 22.05 -26.25 -5.21
CA ARG A 236 23.50 -26.23 -4.91
C ARG A 236 23.84 -27.19 -3.77
N ASN A 237 22.91 -27.34 -2.82
CA ASN A 237 23.09 -28.15 -1.62
C ASN A 237 22.60 -29.61 -1.78
N SER A 238 22.21 -30.01 -3.00
CA SER A 238 21.61 -31.32 -3.29
C SER A 238 20.42 -31.67 -2.39
N GLN A 239 19.65 -30.67 -1.98
CA GLN A 239 18.44 -30.84 -1.18
C GLN A 239 17.21 -31.04 -2.07
N PRO A 240 16.17 -31.72 -1.58
CA PRO A 240 14.87 -31.78 -2.25
C PRO A 240 14.30 -30.37 -2.44
N ILE A 241 13.77 -30.08 -3.62
CA ILE A 241 13.04 -28.84 -3.86
C ILE A 241 11.68 -28.98 -3.17
N GLN A 242 11.42 -28.17 -2.13
CA GLN A 242 10.16 -28.17 -1.37
C GLN A 242 9.41 -26.85 -1.54
N VAL A 243 9.29 -26.36 -2.78
CA VAL A 243 8.51 -25.14 -3.04
C VAL A 243 7.08 -25.57 -3.33
N SER A 244 6.09 -25.01 -2.63
CA SER A 244 4.68 -25.18 -3.00
C SER A 244 4.37 -24.27 -4.20
N PHE A 245 4.19 -24.88 -5.38
CA PHE A 245 4.03 -24.19 -6.68
C PHE A 245 2.57 -23.79 -7.00
N VAL A 246 1.62 -24.05 -6.11
CA VAL A 246 0.17 -23.89 -6.35
C VAL A 246 -0.54 -23.04 -5.28
N GLY A 247 0.20 -22.57 -4.27
CA GLY A 247 -0.34 -21.70 -3.23
C GLY A 247 -0.70 -20.32 -3.75
N MET A 248 -1.95 -19.89 -3.53
CA MET A 248 -2.33 -18.49 -3.65
C MET A 248 -1.91 -17.78 -2.37
N ASN A 249 -0.94 -16.88 -2.46
CA ASN A 249 -0.63 -16.00 -1.35
C ASN A 249 -1.61 -14.82 -1.37
N ARG A 250 -2.20 -14.52 -0.21
CA ARG A 250 -2.94 -13.30 0.01
C ARG A 250 -2.00 -12.25 0.60
N PHE A 251 -1.97 -11.05 0.02
CA PHE A 251 -1.18 -9.92 0.50
C PHE A 251 -2.06 -8.69 0.71
N TRP A 252 -1.89 -7.93 1.79
CA TRP A 252 -2.66 -6.70 1.96
C TRP A 252 -1.91 -5.63 2.73
N PHE A 253 -2.16 -4.37 2.39
CA PHE A 253 -1.63 -3.24 3.15
C PHE A 253 -2.44 -3.03 4.42
N TYR A 254 -1.75 -2.80 5.54
CA TYR A 254 -2.34 -2.60 6.85
C TYR A 254 -1.49 -1.63 7.68
N PRO A 255 -2.05 -0.95 8.72
CA PRO A 255 -1.25 -0.05 9.53
C PRO A 255 -0.22 -0.87 10.30
N GLY A 256 1.03 -0.41 10.33
CA GLY A 256 1.98 -0.89 11.34
C GLY A 256 1.75 -0.18 12.67
N GLU A 257 2.76 -0.20 13.54
CA GLU A 257 2.67 0.42 14.86
C GLU A 257 2.58 1.95 14.75
N ASN A 258 1.41 2.48 15.13
CA ASN A 258 1.15 3.91 15.16
C ASN A 258 1.57 4.47 16.51
N HIS A 259 2.29 5.59 16.47
CA HIS A 259 2.67 6.31 17.68
C HIS A 259 2.41 7.80 17.49
N TYR A 260 1.80 8.40 18.50
CA TYR A 260 1.41 9.79 18.52
C TYR A 260 2.03 10.49 19.74
N LEU A 261 2.35 11.77 19.59
CA LEU A 261 2.76 12.63 20.71
C LEU A 261 1.69 13.68 20.96
N ALA A 262 1.24 13.82 22.21
CA ALA A 262 0.24 14.82 22.57
C ALA A 262 0.65 15.63 23.81
N GLY A 263 0.36 16.94 23.79
CA GLY A 263 0.52 17.81 24.95
C GLY A 263 0.19 19.27 24.62
N ASP A 264 -0.51 19.97 25.53
CA ASP A 264 -0.88 21.40 25.40
C ASP A 264 -1.54 21.74 24.05
N GLY A 265 -2.58 20.98 23.66
CA GLY A 265 -3.28 21.17 22.40
C GLY A 265 -2.47 20.87 21.13
N VAL A 266 -1.25 20.32 21.24
CA VAL A 266 -0.45 19.84 20.10
C VAL A 266 -0.57 18.33 20.01
N CYS A 267 -0.86 17.81 18.82
CA CYS A 267 -0.88 16.37 18.52
C CYS A 267 -0.06 16.07 17.27
N LEU A 268 0.98 15.23 17.38
CA LEU A 268 1.89 14.87 16.30
C LEU A 268 1.84 13.38 15.99
N ILE A 269 1.98 13.03 14.72
CA ILE A 269 2.19 11.68 14.22
C ILE A 269 3.69 11.41 14.28
N GLN A 270 4.11 10.60 15.25
CA GLN A 270 5.50 10.15 15.37
C GLN A 270 5.77 8.96 14.43
N SER A 271 4.83 8.02 14.33
CA SER A 271 4.89 6.84 13.47
C SER A 271 3.50 6.54 12.91
N CYS A 272 3.40 6.31 11.60
CA CYS A 272 2.19 5.82 10.94
C CYS A 272 2.60 5.06 9.66
N PRO A 273 3.27 3.90 9.81
CA PRO A 273 3.83 3.17 8.69
C PRO A 273 2.75 2.34 7.99
N VAL A 274 2.88 2.18 6.69
CA VAL A 274 2.11 1.21 5.92
C VAL A 274 2.91 -0.09 5.86
N THR A 275 2.35 -1.17 6.38
CA THR A 275 2.96 -2.50 6.38
C THR A 275 2.26 -3.38 5.37
N LEU A 276 3.01 -4.17 4.61
CA LEU A 276 2.43 -5.23 3.79
C LEU A 276 2.37 -6.50 4.61
N LEU A 277 1.20 -7.15 4.64
CA LEU A 277 0.96 -8.39 5.35
C LEU A 277 0.68 -9.52 4.37
N THR A 278 0.79 -10.76 4.85
CA THR A 278 0.40 -11.96 4.14
C THR A 278 -0.42 -12.89 5.04
N GLU A 279 -1.08 -13.91 4.50
CA GLU A 279 -1.92 -14.84 5.28
C GLU A 279 -1.18 -15.57 6.41
N ALA A 280 0.15 -15.67 6.31
CA ALA A 280 1.01 -16.15 7.40
C ALA A 280 0.93 -15.26 8.65
N ALA A 281 0.63 -13.97 8.46
CA ALA A 281 0.47 -12.97 9.49
C ALA A 281 -0.99 -12.89 9.96
N TYR A 282 -1.18 -13.02 11.27
CA TYR A 282 -2.45 -12.82 11.96
C TYR A 282 -2.37 -11.54 12.80
N ILE A 283 -3.38 -10.68 12.72
CA ILE A 283 -3.47 -9.46 13.52
C ILE A 283 -4.13 -9.81 14.86
N ALA A 284 -3.40 -9.70 15.95
CA ALA A 284 -3.93 -9.89 17.30
C ALA A 284 -4.95 -8.79 17.64
N ALA A 285 -5.81 -9.05 18.63
CA ALA A 285 -6.81 -8.07 19.07
C ALA A 285 -6.22 -6.73 19.56
N SER A 286 -4.93 -6.72 19.92
CA SER A 286 -4.14 -5.54 20.28
C SER A 286 -3.67 -4.70 19.08
N GLY A 287 -3.97 -5.12 17.84
CA GLY A 287 -3.43 -4.50 16.63
C GLY A 287 -2.00 -4.94 16.28
N GLN A 288 -1.35 -5.73 17.14
CA GLN A 288 -0.03 -6.29 16.83
C GLN A 288 -0.11 -7.38 15.76
N VAL A 289 0.80 -7.31 14.79
CA VAL A 289 0.97 -8.36 13.79
C VAL A 289 1.73 -9.52 14.43
N THR A 290 1.09 -10.68 14.49
CA THR A 290 1.65 -11.93 15.00
C THR A 290 1.73 -12.95 13.89
N TYR A 291 2.86 -13.62 13.75
CA TYR A 291 3.00 -14.64 12.72
C TYR A 291 2.48 -15.96 13.27
N THR A 292 1.52 -16.57 12.57
CA THR A 292 1.27 -17.99 12.76
C THR A 292 2.56 -18.73 12.36
N GLY A 293 2.83 -19.91 12.89
CA GLY A 293 3.97 -20.75 12.46
C GLY A 293 3.82 -21.29 11.02
N SER A 294 3.31 -20.45 10.12
CA SER A 294 3.10 -20.68 8.70
C SER A 294 4.40 -21.05 8.00
N LYS A 295 4.28 -21.96 7.04
CA LYS A 295 5.37 -22.64 6.33
C LYS A 295 5.91 -21.87 5.11
N ASP A 296 5.48 -20.63 4.86
CA ASP A 296 5.88 -19.85 3.66
C ASP A 296 6.85 -18.71 4.02
N SER A 297 8.13 -19.06 4.23
CA SER A 297 9.20 -18.11 4.54
C SER A 297 9.41 -17.07 3.45
N ALA A 298 9.21 -17.44 2.18
CA ALA A 298 9.39 -16.55 1.05
C ALA A 298 8.33 -15.44 1.02
N ALA A 299 7.07 -15.76 1.33
CA ALA A 299 6.01 -14.76 1.45
C ALA A 299 6.29 -13.77 2.59
N LEU A 300 6.79 -14.26 3.73
CA LEU A 300 7.18 -13.41 4.85
C LEU A 300 8.35 -12.48 4.49
N GLU A 301 9.43 -13.04 3.92
CA GLU A 301 10.59 -12.25 3.47
C GLU A 301 10.17 -11.17 2.47
N PHE A 302 9.27 -11.50 1.54
CA PHE A 302 8.72 -10.52 0.60
C PHE A 302 8.03 -9.37 1.34
N THR A 303 7.11 -9.67 2.26
CA THR A 303 6.38 -8.64 3.03
C THR A 303 7.29 -7.77 3.90
N GLU A 304 8.29 -8.37 4.54
CA GLU A 304 9.27 -7.64 5.36
C GLU A 304 10.15 -6.74 4.49
N SER A 305 10.60 -7.25 3.33
CA SER A 305 11.41 -6.46 2.39
C SER A 305 10.60 -5.30 1.79
N PHE A 306 9.33 -5.52 1.43
CA PHE A 306 8.45 -4.47 0.93
C PHE A 306 8.26 -3.39 1.99
N THR A 307 7.90 -3.78 3.21
CA THR A 307 7.65 -2.85 4.32
C THR A 307 8.90 -2.04 4.65
N ARG A 308 10.07 -2.68 4.73
CA ARG A 308 11.35 -2.01 4.98
C ARG A 308 11.73 -1.03 3.87
N CYS A 309 11.45 -1.37 2.62
CA CYS A 309 11.77 -0.55 1.45
C CYS A 309 10.64 0.40 1.03
N TYR A 310 9.57 0.54 1.82
CA TYR A 310 8.34 1.22 1.41
C TYR A 310 8.59 2.65 0.90
N ASP A 311 9.37 3.45 1.64
CA ASP A 311 9.67 4.84 1.25
C ASP A 311 10.42 4.91 -0.09
N GLN A 312 11.38 4.01 -0.32
CA GLN A 312 12.14 3.93 -1.57
C GLN A 312 11.27 3.45 -2.74
N ILE A 313 10.37 2.49 -2.48
CA ILE A 313 9.38 2.05 -3.46
C ILE A 313 8.44 3.21 -3.81
N ALA A 314 8.00 3.99 -2.82
CA ALA A 314 7.13 5.15 -3.02
C ALA A 314 7.81 6.31 -3.76
N GLU A 315 9.16 6.41 -3.75
CA GLU A 315 9.92 7.33 -4.60
C GLU A 315 9.88 6.92 -6.08
N CYS A 316 9.88 5.62 -6.37
CA CYS A 316 9.80 5.11 -7.74
C CYS A 316 8.35 5.01 -8.25
N LEU A 317 7.41 4.67 -7.36
CA LEU A 317 6.01 4.38 -7.64
C LEU A 317 5.12 5.27 -6.75
N PRO A 318 4.76 6.49 -7.22
CA PRO A 318 4.08 7.50 -6.40
C PRO A 318 2.75 7.07 -5.78
N ILE A 319 2.11 6.03 -6.32
CA ILE A 319 0.87 5.47 -5.78
C ILE A 319 1.01 5.03 -4.31
N TYR A 320 2.19 4.55 -3.90
CA TYR A 320 2.42 4.16 -2.51
C TYR A 320 2.63 5.37 -1.60
N ARG A 321 3.13 6.50 -2.11
CA ARG A 321 3.11 7.76 -1.34
C ARG A 321 1.68 8.26 -1.15
N GLU A 322 0.85 8.15 -2.19
CA GLU A 322 -0.58 8.48 -2.08
C GLU A 322 -1.30 7.57 -1.08
N LEU A 323 -0.98 6.27 -1.07
CA LEU A 323 -1.51 5.31 -0.10
C LEU A 323 -1.11 5.68 1.34
N GLU A 324 0.17 5.95 1.61
CA GLU A 324 0.62 6.43 2.93
C GLU A 324 -0.14 7.68 3.38
N ASN A 325 -0.37 8.62 2.46
CA ASN A 325 -1.12 9.83 2.76
C ASN A 325 -2.58 9.54 3.17
N LEU A 326 -3.23 8.51 2.59
CA LEU A 326 -4.54 8.06 3.05
C LEU A 326 -4.49 7.53 4.50
N PHE A 327 -3.49 6.72 4.84
CA PHE A 327 -3.31 6.20 6.20
C PHE A 327 -3.12 7.33 7.20
N ARG A 328 -2.30 8.32 6.83
CA ARG A 328 -2.06 9.50 7.66
C ARG A 328 -3.29 10.40 7.81
N TRP A 329 -4.15 10.50 6.80
CA TRP A 329 -5.42 11.20 6.92
C TRP A 329 -6.38 10.51 7.88
N VAL A 330 -6.49 9.18 7.80
CA VAL A 330 -7.30 8.39 8.74
C VAL A 330 -6.75 8.53 10.16
N ALA A 331 -5.43 8.43 10.34
CA ALA A 331 -4.79 8.66 11.63
C ALA A 331 -5.12 10.05 12.18
N LEU A 332 -4.93 11.11 11.38
CA LEU A 332 -5.20 12.48 11.79
C LEU A 332 -6.68 12.70 12.14
N ALA A 333 -7.61 12.18 11.34
CA ALA A 333 -9.05 12.27 11.61
C ALA A 333 -9.44 11.55 12.92
N ASN A 334 -8.93 10.34 13.13
CA ASN A 334 -9.21 9.59 14.36
C ASN A 334 -8.53 10.20 15.59
N MET A 335 -7.34 10.80 15.45
CA MET A 335 -6.72 11.59 16.51
C MET A 335 -7.58 12.81 16.89
N ILE A 336 -8.14 13.53 15.91
CA ILE A 336 -9.03 14.68 16.14
C ILE A 336 -10.29 14.26 16.90
N GLU A 337 -10.90 13.15 16.48
CA GLU A 337 -12.14 12.64 17.08
C GLU A 337 -11.91 12.05 18.48
N HIS A 338 -10.83 11.28 18.65
CA HIS A 338 -10.46 10.68 19.94
C HIS A 338 -10.14 11.73 20.99
N LYS A 339 -9.31 12.73 20.65
CA LYS A 339 -8.95 13.82 21.56
C LYS A 339 -10.02 14.91 21.69
N LYS A 340 -11.13 14.79 20.95
CA LYS A 340 -12.22 15.80 20.90
C LYS A 340 -11.70 17.20 20.56
N SER A 341 -10.66 17.28 19.73
CA SER A 341 -9.92 18.53 19.49
C SER A 341 -10.73 19.59 18.75
N ARG A 342 -11.76 19.20 17.97
CA ARG A 342 -12.73 20.17 17.42
C ARG A 342 -13.51 20.86 18.52
N ARG A 343 -13.97 20.09 19.52
CA ARG A 343 -14.74 20.59 20.66
C ARG A 343 -13.86 21.44 21.57
N GLU A 344 -12.62 21.02 21.82
CA GLU A 344 -11.61 21.79 22.54
C GLU A 344 -11.37 23.16 21.86
N ALA A 345 -11.16 23.17 20.55
CA ALA A 345 -11.03 24.41 19.78
C ALA A 345 -12.31 25.25 19.78
N GLY A 346 -13.49 24.64 19.87
CA GLY A 346 -14.76 25.28 19.51
C GLY A 346 -14.90 25.48 17.99
N LEU A 347 -14.24 24.65 17.18
CA LEU A 347 -14.28 24.70 15.72
C LEU A 347 -15.43 23.83 15.19
N ASP A 348 -16.31 24.46 14.41
CA ASP A 348 -17.33 23.76 13.64
C ASP A 348 -16.83 23.43 12.22
N LEU A 349 -16.91 22.15 11.85
CA LEU A 349 -16.56 21.63 10.53
C LEU A 349 -17.78 21.12 9.75
N ASP A 350 -18.98 21.61 10.08
CA ASP A 350 -20.26 21.16 9.51
C ASP A 350 -20.24 21.08 7.98
N PHE A 351 -19.72 22.10 7.31
CA PHE A 351 -19.63 22.11 5.86
C PHE A 351 -18.76 20.96 5.32
N LEU A 352 -17.58 20.68 5.90
CA LEU A 352 -16.78 19.54 5.47
C LEU A 352 -17.48 18.20 5.80
N LEU A 353 -18.13 18.11 6.95
CA LEU A 353 -18.80 16.91 7.42
C LEU A 353 -20.06 16.56 6.61
N ASN A 354 -20.83 17.55 6.18
CA ASN A 354 -22.18 17.34 5.64
C ASN A 354 -22.36 17.87 4.21
N ASP A 355 -21.75 19.00 3.85
CA ASP A 355 -22.10 19.73 2.62
C ASP A 355 -21.05 19.61 1.50
N PHE A 356 -19.78 19.43 1.84
CA PHE A 356 -18.70 19.38 0.86
C PHE A 356 -18.92 18.17 -0.08
N PRO A 357 -19.01 18.38 -1.40
CA PRO A 357 -19.24 17.29 -2.33
C PRO A 357 -17.96 16.49 -2.51
N VAL A 358 -18.04 15.19 -2.26
CA VAL A 358 -16.99 14.25 -2.62
C VAL A 358 -17.15 13.93 -4.10
N MET A 359 -16.12 14.21 -4.90
CA MET A 359 -16.21 14.11 -6.36
C MET A 359 -16.25 12.67 -6.80
N GLU A 360 -17.17 12.35 -7.71
CA GLU A 360 -17.26 11.02 -8.27
C GLU A 360 -16.01 10.72 -9.12
N THR A 361 -15.24 9.73 -8.68
CA THR A 361 -14.04 9.27 -9.37
C THR A 361 -14.30 7.90 -9.97
N ARG A 362 -13.98 7.75 -11.26
CA ARG A 362 -14.10 6.45 -11.94
C ARG A 362 -13.14 5.44 -11.30
N VAL A 363 -13.72 4.35 -10.80
CA VAL A 363 -13.04 3.21 -10.18
C VAL A 363 -13.40 1.95 -10.96
N ALA A 364 -12.42 1.08 -11.22
CA ALA A 364 -12.68 -0.20 -11.88
C ALA A 364 -13.36 -1.16 -10.90
N GLU A 365 -14.62 -1.50 -11.17
CA GLU A 365 -15.39 -2.45 -10.32
C GLU A 365 -15.00 -3.90 -10.53
N ARG A 366 -14.48 -4.20 -11.72
CA ARG A 366 -14.14 -5.55 -12.16
C ARG A 366 -12.83 -5.55 -12.95
N PRO A 367 -11.67 -5.38 -12.29
CA PRO A 367 -10.37 -5.44 -12.96
C PRO A 367 -10.04 -6.87 -13.39
N GLU A 368 -9.26 -7.01 -14.47
CA GLU A 368 -8.68 -8.31 -14.86
C GLU A 368 -7.67 -8.77 -13.83
N GLY A 369 -7.58 -10.08 -13.56
CA GLY A 369 -6.51 -10.62 -12.73
C GLY A 369 -5.13 -10.42 -13.36
N GLN A 370 -4.09 -10.29 -12.52
CA GLN A 370 -2.70 -10.13 -12.95
C GLN A 370 -1.86 -11.40 -12.70
N PRO A 371 -2.02 -12.47 -13.50
CA PRO A 371 -1.13 -13.61 -13.38
C PRO A 371 0.26 -13.27 -13.95
N ALA A 372 1.30 -13.81 -13.32
CA ALA A 372 2.58 -14.00 -13.99
C ALA A 372 2.88 -15.49 -14.13
N VAL A 373 3.44 -15.83 -15.28
CA VAL A 373 4.11 -17.10 -15.51
C VAL A 373 5.57 -16.76 -15.75
N LYS A 374 6.47 -17.18 -14.86
CA LYS A 374 7.89 -17.16 -15.16
C LYS A 374 8.34 -18.58 -15.45
N GLU A 375 8.71 -18.81 -16.70
CA GLU A 375 9.39 -20.03 -17.09
C GLU A 375 10.82 -19.98 -16.53
N PHE A 376 11.16 -20.92 -15.63
CA PHE A 376 12.55 -21.09 -15.22
C PHE A 376 13.17 -22.34 -15.85
N LYS A 377 14.17 -22.10 -16.71
CA LYS A 377 15.01 -23.17 -17.26
C LYS A 377 16.18 -23.38 -16.32
N TYR A 378 15.94 -24.13 -15.24
CA TYR A 378 17.05 -24.85 -14.64
C TYR A 378 17.56 -25.87 -15.66
N LYS A 379 18.86 -26.15 -15.67
CA LYS A 379 19.44 -27.21 -16.50
C LYS A 379 20.44 -27.96 -15.66
N ARG A 380 19.96 -28.89 -14.83
CA ARG A 380 20.82 -29.91 -14.22
C ARG A 380 21.02 -31.02 -15.21
N GLU A 381 22.25 -31.27 -15.64
CA GLU A 381 22.55 -32.53 -16.31
C GLU A 381 22.36 -33.67 -15.30
N VAL A 382 21.29 -34.41 -15.47
CA VAL A 382 21.07 -35.70 -14.80
C VAL A 382 21.53 -36.81 -15.75
N PRO A 383 21.90 -38.01 -15.26
CA PRO A 383 22.16 -39.14 -16.15
C PRO A 383 20.97 -39.36 -17.11
N GLY A 384 21.18 -39.04 -18.38
CA GLY A 384 20.18 -39.14 -19.44
C GLY A 384 19.41 -37.87 -19.82
N GLY A 385 19.61 -36.69 -19.20
CA GLY A 385 18.84 -35.51 -19.61
C GLY A 385 19.06 -34.21 -18.82
N TYR A 386 18.13 -33.26 -18.99
CA TYR A 386 18.04 -32.04 -18.18
C TYR A 386 16.65 -31.88 -17.53
N GLU A 387 16.57 -31.07 -16.47
CA GLU A 387 15.38 -30.80 -15.65
C GLU A 387 15.01 -29.31 -15.68
N ILE A 388 13.80 -28.97 -16.15
CA ILE A 388 13.21 -27.60 -16.20
C ILE A 388 12.22 -27.44 -15.05
N VAL A 389 12.14 -26.24 -14.43
CA VAL A 389 11.21 -25.93 -13.31
C VAL A 389 10.39 -24.69 -13.64
N GLN A 390 9.07 -24.81 -13.77
CA GLN A 390 8.18 -23.67 -14.07
C GLN A 390 7.32 -23.34 -12.83
N PHE A 391 7.04 -22.05 -12.59
CA PHE A 391 6.21 -21.59 -11.46
C PHE A 391 5.16 -20.57 -11.91
N TRP A 392 3.99 -20.63 -11.26
CA TRP A 392 2.84 -19.75 -11.45
C TRP A 392 2.19 -19.48 -10.08
N SER A 393 1.79 -18.23 -9.84
CA SER A 393 1.04 -17.89 -8.63
C SER A 393 0.06 -16.76 -8.92
N PRO A 394 -1.25 -16.99 -8.71
CA PRO A 394 -2.20 -15.89 -8.53
C PRO A 394 -1.94 -15.26 -7.16
N SER A 395 -2.02 -13.93 -7.10
CA SER A 395 -1.98 -13.20 -5.83
C SER A 395 -3.33 -12.53 -5.59
N CYS A 396 -3.88 -12.74 -4.40
CA CYS A 396 -5.05 -12.04 -3.90
C CYS A 396 -4.60 -10.88 -3.02
N GLY A 397 -5.37 -9.79 -2.94
CA GLY A 397 -4.99 -8.73 -2.03
C GLY A 397 -6.04 -7.71 -1.64
N GLY A 398 -5.60 -6.75 -0.84
CA GLY A 398 -6.43 -5.64 -0.39
C GLY A 398 -5.67 -4.56 0.38
N VAL A 399 -6.45 -3.64 0.93
CA VAL A 399 -5.99 -2.58 1.83
C VAL A 399 -6.95 -2.55 3.01
N GLY A 400 -6.45 -2.45 4.23
CA GLY A 400 -7.24 -2.09 5.40
C GLY A 400 -6.55 -0.96 6.14
N ILE A 401 -7.28 0.08 6.55
CA ILE A 401 -6.76 1.22 7.31
C ILE A 401 -7.42 1.24 8.70
N ASP A 402 -7.24 0.18 9.48
CA ASP A 402 -7.79 0.06 10.85
C ASP A 402 -6.92 0.82 11.86
N ILE A 403 -7.02 2.15 11.82
CA ILE A 403 -6.36 3.03 12.78
C ILE A 403 -7.44 3.59 13.68
N ARG A 404 -7.44 3.29 14.98
CA ARG A 404 -8.51 3.73 15.91
C ARG A 404 -8.12 4.93 16.77
N GLY A 405 -6.82 5.19 16.94
CA GLY A 405 -6.33 6.27 17.78
C GLY A 405 -6.56 5.99 19.26
N ASN A 406 -6.17 4.81 19.74
CA ASN A 406 -6.38 4.40 21.13
C ASN A 406 -5.44 5.18 22.07
N ASP A 407 -5.77 5.29 23.35
CA ASP A 407 -4.90 5.99 24.32
C ASP A 407 -3.50 5.39 24.43
N GLU A 408 -3.35 4.08 24.19
CA GLU A 408 -2.07 3.37 24.16
C GLU A 408 -1.14 3.84 23.03
N ASP A 409 -1.70 4.39 21.95
CA ASP A 409 -0.93 4.93 20.83
C ASP A 409 -0.32 6.32 21.17
N PHE A 410 -0.78 6.97 22.25
CA PHE A 410 -0.35 8.33 22.62
C PHE A 410 0.70 8.34 23.74
N SER A 411 1.82 8.98 23.44
CA SER A 411 2.83 9.37 24.41
C SER A 411 2.81 10.87 24.69
N ARG A 412 3.34 11.27 25.86
CA ARG A 412 3.41 12.68 26.26
C ARG A 412 4.43 13.44 25.44
N LEU A 413 4.01 14.54 24.82
CA LEU A 413 4.91 15.55 24.25
C LEU A 413 5.51 16.41 25.38
N PRO A 414 6.84 16.59 25.46
CA PRO A 414 7.46 17.47 26.45
C PRO A 414 6.90 18.90 26.39
N ALA A 415 6.70 19.52 27.55
CA ALA A 415 6.06 20.85 27.64
C ALA A 415 6.83 21.92 26.87
N GLU A 416 8.16 21.90 26.91
CA GLU A 416 8.98 22.85 26.16
C GLU A 416 8.83 22.69 24.64
N SER A 417 8.82 21.45 24.14
CA SER A 417 8.59 21.17 22.71
C SER A 417 7.19 21.61 22.30
N SER A 418 6.17 21.30 23.10
CA SER A 418 4.80 21.74 22.81
C SER A 418 4.70 23.27 22.77
N HIS A 419 5.27 23.96 23.76
CA HIS A 419 5.28 25.42 23.80
C HIS A 419 5.94 26.05 22.57
N ARG A 420 7.11 25.53 22.14
CA ARG A 420 7.79 26.00 20.92
C ARG A 420 6.95 25.77 19.67
N ILE A 421 6.32 24.60 19.55
CA ILE A 421 5.45 24.29 18.41
C ILE A 421 4.26 25.24 18.37
N ARG A 422 3.57 25.43 19.50
CA ARG A 422 2.45 26.39 19.61
C ARG A 422 2.88 27.80 19.27
N GLN A 423 4.05 28.24 19.74
CA GLN A 423 4.55 29.57 19.45
C GLN A 423 4.73 29.75 17.94
N SER A 424 5.39 28.81 17.26
CA SER A 424 5.61 28.91 15.81
C SER A 424 4.33 28.75 14.96
N VAL A 425 3.37 27.94 15.42
CA VAL A 425 2.17 27.64 14.64
C VAL A 425 1.08 28.69 14.90
N VAL A 426 0.84 29.06 16.15
CA VAL A 426 -0.28 29.93 16.56
C VAL A 426 0.17 31.38 16.71
N MET A 427 1.27 31.64 17.43
CA MET A 427 1.67 33.00 17.77
C MET A 427 2.36 33.71 16.60
N ASP A 428 3.17 32.99 15.82
CA ASP A 428 3.85 33.52 14.63
C ASP A 428 2.93 33.53 13.40
N ARG A 429 1.66 33.14 13.55
CA ARG A 429 0.67 33.19 12.47
C ARG A 429 0.53 34.64 11.96
N PRO A 430 0.81 34.94 10.68
CA PRO A 430 0.83 36.32 10.18
C PRO A 430 -0.50 37.06 10.33
N SER A 431 -1.61 36.34 10.15
CA SER A 431 -2.96 36.86 10.40
C SER A 431 -3.98 35.73 10.48
N ARG A 432 -5.08 35.97 11.20
CA ARG A 432 -6.22 35.04 11.37
C ARG A 432 -6.92 34.66 10.06
N LYS A 433 -6.68 35.41 8.97
CA LYS A 433 -7.25 35.13 7.63
C LYS A 433 -6.31 34.33 6.72
N TYR A 434 -5.07 34.10 7.14
CA TYR A 434 -4.14 33.31 6.33
C TYR A 434 -4.56 31.84 6.33
N LEU A 435 -4.56 31.26 5.13
CA LEU A 435 -4.81 29.83 4.94
C LEU A 435 -3.59 29.03 5.35
N THR A 436 -2.41 29.44 4.89
CA THR A 436 -1.15 28.72 5.10
C THR A 436 0.01 29.67 5.36
N TRP A 437 0.98 29.22 6.14
CA TRP A 437 2.22 29.93 6.44
C TRP A 437 3.32 28.92 6.82
N PRO A 438 4.61 29.28 6.62
CA PRO A 438 5.73 28.43 7.04
C PRO A 438 5.83 28.37 8.56
N VAL A 439 6.29 27.24 9.06
CA VAL A 439 6.49 26.98 10.48
C VAL A 439 7.98 26.76 10.74
N GLN A 440 8.53 27.50 11.69
CA GLN A 440 9.94 27.48 12.08
C GLN A 440 10.10 26.72 13.39
N ILE A 441 10.30 25.40 13.31
CA ILE A 441 10.51 24.56 14.48
C ILE A 441 11.86 23.84 14.34
N PRO A 442 12.70 23.80 15.40
CA PRO A 442 13.97 23.09 15.37
C PRO A 442 13.80 21.62 14.94
N ALA A 443 14.70 21.11 14.09
CA ALA A 443 14.70 19.71 13.66
C ALA A 443 14.68 18.70 14.82
N SER A 444 15.24 19.08 15.99
CA SER A 444 15.24 18.27 17.20
C SER A 444 13.85 17.96 17.77
N ASP A 445 12.87 18.85 17.53
CA ASP A 445 11.49 18.74 18.00
C ASP A 445 10.58 17.99 17.01
N TRP A 446 11.11 17.58 15.85
CA TRP A 446 10.41 16.75 14.89
C TRP A 446 10.87 15.29 14.97
N PRO A 447 9.99 14.36 15.36
CA PRO A 447 10.32 12.94 15.28
C PRO A 447 10.53 12.48 13.82
N LEU A 448 9.78 13.07 12.88
CA LEU A 448 9.77 12.68 11.46
C LEU A 448 10.90 13.27 10.60
N LEU A 449 11.60 14.30 11.07
CA LEU A 449 12.76 14.88 10.36
C LEU A 449 14.10 14.25 10.80
N LYS A 450 14.06 13.29 11.74
CA LYS A 450 15.22 12.49 12.16
C LYS A 450 15.38 11.21 11.33
N GLN A 451 14.39 10.87 10.52
CA GLN A 451 14.35 9.75 9.58
C GLN A 451 14.52 10.31 8.17
#